data_AF-A0AAX2M177-F1
#
_entry.id   AF-A0AAX2M177-F1
#
_cell.length_a   1.000
_cell.length_b   1.000
_cell.length_c   1.000
_cell.angle_alpha   90.00
_cell.angle_beta   90.00
_cell.angle_gamma   90.00
#
_symmetry.space_group_name_H-M   'P 1'
#
loop_
_entity.id
_entity.type
_entity.pdbx_description
1 polymer ?
#
loop_
_entity_poly.entity_id
_entity_poly.type
_entity_poly.pdbx_seq_one_letter_code
_entity_poly.pdbx_strand_id
1 'polypeptide(L)' 'MSRFYFYGLELWACFFGISLDATSVALLGLSLVLISGVLTFREVLAEKAAWNTLVWFSALVMMATLFGKLGVTQFLAEA' A
#
# COMPACT_ATOMS: atom_id res chain seq x y z
N MET A 1 -12.16 10.11 -29.17
CA MET A 1 -11.29 10.27 -27.97
C MET A 1 -12.07 10.42 -26.65
N SER A 2 -13.29 11.00 -26.63
CA SER A 2 -14.04 11.26 -25.38
C SER A 2 -14.73 10.02 -24.73
N ARG A 3 -15.10 8.98 -25.49
CA ARG A 3 -15.82 7.78 -25.00
C ARG A 3 -15.01 6.80 -24.14
N PHE A 4 -13.67 6.91 -24.12
CA PHE A 4 -12.81 6.01 -23.35
C PHE A 4 -12.77 6.40 -21.86
N TYR A 5 -12.88 7.69 -21.56
CA TYR A 5 -12.90 8.19 -20.18
C TYR A 5 -14.17 7.79 -19.42
N PHE A 6 -15.31 7.70 -20.12
CA PHE A 6 -16.58 7.33 -19.50
C PHE A 6 -16.60 5.86 -19.05
N TYR A 7 -16.13 4.93 -19.90
CA TYR A 7 -15.97 3.52 -19.53
C TYR A 7 -14.96 3.30 -18.39
N GLY A 8 -13.87 4.09 -18.37
CA GLY A 8 -12.90 4.05 -17.27
C GLY A 8 -13.48 4.49 -15.93
N LEU A 9 -14.39 5.48 -15.92
CA LEU A 9 -15.00 6.01 -14.71
C LEU A 9 -16.03 5.03 -14.10
N GLU A 10 -16.84 4.37 -14.93
CA GLU A 10 -17.83 3.40 -14.44
C GLU A 10 -17.16 2.12 -13.91
N LEU A 11 -16.10 1.66 -14.57
CA LEU A 11 -15.31 0.52 -14.10
C LEU A 11 -14.61 0.84 -12.75
N TRP A 12 -14.19 2.10 -12.56
CA TRP A 12 -13.58 2.56 -11.31
C TRP A 12 -14.61 2.74 -10.18
N ALA A 13 -15.81 3.23 -10.49
CA ALA A 13 -16.88 3.40 -9.51
C ALA A 13 -17.39 2.06 -8.94
N CYS A 14 -17.45 1.00 -9.75
CA CYS A 14 -17.76 -0.36 -9.27
C CYS A 14 -16.72 -0.89 -8.26
N PHE A 15 -15.47 -0.41 -8.33
CA PHE A 15 -14.39 -0.86 -7.45
C PHE A 15 -14.51 -0.29 -6.03
N PHE A 16 -15.16 0.86 -5.85
CA PHE A 16 -15.38 1.50 -4.55
C PHE A 16 -16.52 0.88 -3.70
N GLY A 17 -17.32 -0.02 -4.27
CA GLY A 17 -18.47 -0.64 -3.59
C GLY A 17 -18.10 -1.74 -2.58
N ILE A 18 -16.84 -2.19 -2.58
CA ILE A 18 -16.35 -3.24 -1.70
C ILE A 18 -15.44 -2.57 -0.66
N SER A 19 -15.94 -2.42 0.57
CA SER A 19 -15.16 -1.87 1.71
C SER A 19 -14.09 -2.84 2.23
N LEU A 20 -13.28 -3.39 1.32
CA LEU A 20 -12.08 -4.12 1.70
C LEU A 20 -10.96 -3.11 1.84
N ASP A 21 -10.37 -3.09 3.04
CA ASP A 21 -9.16 -2.31 3.29
C ASP A 21 -8.07 -2.72 2.29
N ALA A 22 -7.33 -1.73 1.77
CA ALA A 22 -6.29 -1.96 0.77
C ALA A 22 -5.28 -3.04 1.21
N THR A 23 -5.02 -3.14 2.52
CA THR A 23 -4.14 -4.15 3.12
C THR A 23 -4.72 -5.56 2.98
N SER A 24 -6.04 -5.71 3.14
CA SER A 24 -6.73 -6.99 3.02
C SER A 24 -6.75 -7.49 1.58
N VAL A 25 -6.99 -6.60 0.62
CA VAL A 25 -6.93 -6.93 -0.83
C VAL A 25 -5.51 -7.35 -1.23
N ALA A 26 -4.49 -6.64 -0.75
CA ALA A 26 -3.10 -6.97 -1.02
C ALA A 26 -2.69 -8.34 -0.44
N LEU A 27 -3.11 -8.66 0.79
CA LEU A 27 -2.86 -9.96 1.42
C LEU A 27 -3.57 -11.12 0.70
N LEU A 28 -4.83 -10.92 0.31
CA LEU A 28 -5.58 -11.93 -0.47
C LEU A 28 -4.95 -12.18 -1.83
N GLY A 29 -4.51 -11.12 -2.53
CA GLY A 29 -3.78 -11.24 -3.79
C GLY A 29 -2.48 -12.01 -3.65
N LEU A 30 -1.70 -11.73 -2.60
CA LEU A 30 -0.46 -12.47 -2.30
C LEU A 30 -0.73 -13.96 -2.03
N SER A 31 -1.74 -14.27 -1.21
CA SER A 31 -2.13 -15.67 -0.91
C SER A 31 -2.57 -16.43 -2.17
N LEU A 32 -3.35 -15.80 -3.05
CA LEU A 32 -3.79 -16.40 -4.32
C LEU A 32 -2.60 -16.74 -5.23
N VAL A 33 -1.63 -15.83 -5.36
CA VAL A 33 -0.43 -16.03 -6.21
C VAL A 33 0.47 -17.15 -5.67
N LEU A 34 0.55 -17.29 -4.34
CA LEU A 34 1.26 -18.39 -3.69
C LEU A 34 0.61 -19.75 -3.91
N ILE A 35 -0.73 -19.82 -3.81
CA ILE A 35 -1.49 -21.08 -4.00
C ILE A 35 -1.51 -21.49 -5.47
N SER A 36 -1.57 -20.53 -6.39
CA SER A 36 -1.57 -20.79 -7.84
C SER A 36 -0.20 -21.20 -8.40
N GLY A 37 0.86 -21.19 -7.59
CA GLY A 37 2.19 -21.69 -7.97
C GLY A 37 2.95 -20.78 -8.95
N VAL A 38 2.42 -19.58 -9.23
CA VAL A 38 3.08 -18.54 -10.05
C VAL A 38 4.32 -17.99 -9.35
N LEU A 39 4.33 -17.97 -8.01
CA LEU A 39 5.45 -17.47 -7.22
C LEU A 39 5.68 -18.37 -6.00
N THR A 40 6.90 -18.85 -5.81
CA THR A 40 7.24 -19.60 -4.59
C THR A 40 7.66 -18.66 -3.47
N PHE A 41 7.48 -19.09 -2.21
CA PHE A 41 7.91 -18.33 -1.03
C PHE A 41 9.39 -17.92 -1.06
N ARG A 42 10.24 -18.73 -1.72
CA ARG A 42 11.66 -18.42 -1.92
C ARG A 42 11.87 -17.24 -2.86
N GLU A 43 11.10 -17.15 -3.95
CA GLU A 43 11.16 -16.04 -4.90
C GLU A 43 10.66 -14.74 -4.26
N VAL A 44 9.61 -14.80 -3.44
CA VAL A 44 9.11 -13.63 -2.66
C VAL A 44 10.19 -13.08 -1.71
N LEU A 45 10.93 -13.97 -1.04
CA LEU A 45 12.01 -13.56 -0.14
C LEU A 45 13.29 -13.15 -0.90
N ALA A 46 13.48 -13.64 -2.11
CA ALA A 46 14.62 -13.27 -2.97
C ALA A 46 14.46 -11.87 -3.59
N GLU A 47 13.24 -11.35 -3.65
CA GLU A 47 12.92 -10.05 -4.25
C GLU A 47 13.35 -8.87 -3.36
N LYS A 48 14.66 -8.58 -3.36
CA LYS A 48 15.27 -7.54 -2.51
C LYS A 48 14.72 -6.14 -2.74
N ALA A 49 14.21 -5.83 -3.94
CA ALA A 49 13.70 -4.48 -4.24
C ALA A 49 12.46 -4.14 -3.40
N ALA A 50 11.52 -5.09 -3.30
CA ALA A 50 10.32 -4.94 -2.48
C ALA A 50 10.67 -4.80 -0.99
N TRP A 51 11.57 -5.65 -0.49
CA TRP A 51 12.03 -5.58 0.91
C TRP A 51 12.77 -4.29 1.23
N ASN A 52 13.61 -3.79 0.33
CA ASN A 52 14.29 -2.51 0.51
C ASN A 52 13.26 -1.40 0.76
N THR A 53 12.24 -1.28 -0.10
CA THR A 53 11.18 -0.27 0.05
C THR A 53 10.39 -0.39 1.34
N LEU A 54 10.02 -1.60 1.74
CA LEU A 54 9.31 -1.83 2.99
C LEU A 54 10.17 -1.41 4.19
N VAL A 55 11.44 -1.82 4.24
CA VAL A 55 12.31 -1.57 5.40
C VAL A 55 12.61 -0.08 5.57
N TRP A 56 13.04 0.62 4.52
CA TRP A 56 13.39 2.04 4.66
C TRP A 56 12.15 2.92 4.85
N PHE A 57 11.01 2.59 4.23
CA PHE A 57 9.77 3.32 4.45
C PHE A 57 9.25 3.13 5.88
N SER A 58 9.35 1.91 6.43
CA SER A 58 9.00 1.64 7.83
C SER A 58 9.81 2.49 8.80
N ALA A 59 11.12 2.63 8.55
CA ALA A 59 11.99 3.48 9.37
C ALA A 59 11.56 4.96 9.31
N LEU A 60 11.18 5.46 8.14
CA LEU A 60 10.67 6.84 7.99
C LEU A 60 9.34 7.04 8.72
N VAL A 61 8.40 6.11 8.60
CA VAL A 61 7.11 6.18 9.33
C VAL A 61 7.35 6.22 10.84
N MET A 62 8.32 5.43 11.34
CA MET A 62 8.68 5.45 12.76
C MET A 62 9.28 6.80 13.19
N MET A 63 10.18 7.40 12.40
CA MET A 63 10.71 8.73 12.68
C MET A 63 9.62 9.82 12.67
N ALA A 64 8.71 9.78 11.69
CA ALA A 64 7.56 10.69 11.63
C ALA A 64 6.65 10.55 12.86
N THR A 65 6.43 9.31 13.31
CA THR A 65 5.64 9.03 14.52
C THR A 65 6.32 9.60 15.77
N LEU A 66 7.64 9.47 15.88
CA LEU A 66 8.42 10.05 16.98
C LEU A 66 8.37 11.58 16.95
N PHE A 67 8.45 12.20 15.77
CA PHE A 67 8.28 13.65 15.60
C PHE A 67 6.90 14.14 16.06
N GLY A 68 5.83 13.39 15.73
CA GLY A 68 4.50 13.66 16.26
C GLY A 68 4.43 13.54 17.78
N LYS A 69 5.06 12.52 18.37
CA LYS A 69 5.10 12.30 19.83
C LYS A 69 5.93 13.33 20.59
N LEU A 70 7.01 13.85 20.00
CA LEU A 70 7.80 14.93 20.60
C LEU A 70 7.10 16.29 20.54
N GLY A 71 5.92 16.39 19.92
CA GLY A 71 5.14 17.61 19.89
C GLY A 71 5.68 18.66 18.92
N VAL A 72 6.62 18.31 18.02
CA VAL A 72 7.13 19.25 17.01
C VAL A 72 6.01 19.73 16.09
N THR A 73 5.07 18.86 15.72
CA THR A 73 3.86 19.25 14.98
C THR A 73 2.93 20.15 15.77
N GLN A 74 2.91 20.07 17.11
CA GLN A 74 2.07 20.93 17.95
C GLN A 74 2.75 22.28 18.18
N PHE A 75 4.06 22.29 18.41
CA PHE A 75 4.87 23.50 18.53
C PHE A 75 4.88 24.33 17.23
N LEU A 76 4.89 23.68 16.05
CA LEU A 76 4.79 24.35 14.75
C LEU A 76 3.36 24.79 14.39
N ALA A 77 2.33 24.20 15.02
CA ALA A 77 0.94 24.58 14.81
C ALA A 77 0.50 25.74 15.71
N GLU A 78 1.20 25.96 16.83
CA GLU A 78 0.94 27.08 17.76
C GLU A 78 1.75 28.35 17.41
N ALA A 79 2.77 28.25 16.55
CA ALA A 79 3.56 29.36 16.04
C ALA A 79 3.01 29.90 14.71
#